data_AF-Q6AKQ8-F1
#
_entry.id   AF-Q6AKQ8-F1
#
_cell.length_a   1.000
_cell.length_b   1.000
_cell.length_c   1.000
_cell.angle_alpha   90.00
_cell.angle_beta   90.00
_cell.angle_gamma   90.00
#
_symmetry.space_group_name_H-M   'P 1'
#
loop_
_entity.id
_entity.type
_entity.pdbx_description
1 polymer ?
#
loop_
_entity_poly.entity_id
_entity_poly.type
_entity_poly.pdbx_seq_one_letter_code
_entity_poly.pdbx_strand_id
1 'polypeptide(L)'
;MVYGISDDLVFHIHGSVVKYDRLIFGHGESMEEVPELDENWESNRTMFTDAEGSAKYPFYAFQKPIDDIIDYSLSYFKNLENVEVVVVIGHSLNDIDIPYFKKISNVTQSSKWVVSQYSEDEGKNHIRQLEKCGVASNQITLCSIDDIPNVLASINNNKKA
;
A
#
# COMPACT_ATOMS: atom_id res chain seq x y z
N MET A 1 -18.85 -6.88 8.31
CA MET A 1 -18.62 -5.45 8.65
C MET A 1 -17.29 -5.38 9.36
N VAL A 2 -16.29 -4.75 8.76
CA VAL A 2 -14.93 -4.65 9.32
C VAL A 2 -14.93 -3.51 10.33
N TYR A 3 -14.59 -3.80 11.59
CA TYR A 3 -14.56 -2.82 12.70
C TYR A 3 -15.83 -1.98 12.92
N GLY A 4 -17.01 -2.48 12.53
CA GLY A 4 -18.28 -1.75 12.67
C GLY A 4 -18.47 -0.61 11.66
N ILE A 5 -17.61 -0.48 10.65
CA ILE A 5 -17.71 0.56 9.62
C ILE A 5 -18.63 0.06 8.49
N SER A 6 -19.55 0.93 8.04
CA SER A 6 -20.40 0.63 6.88
C SER A 6 -19.54 0.41 5.64
N ASP A 7 -19.89 -0.59 4.83
CA ASP A 7 -19.12 -0.96 3.65
C ASP A 7 -19.11 0.12 2.55
N ASP A 8 -20.11 1.01 2.54
CA ASP A 8 -20.16 2.18 1.65
C ASP A 8 -19.08 3.23 1.97
N LEU A 9 -18.51 3.17 3.18
CA LEU A 9 -17.42 4.03 3.64
C LEU A 9 -16.05 3.36 3.47
N VAL A 10 -16.01 2.12 2.96
CA VAL A 10 -14.78 1.36 2.78
C VAL A 10 -14.40 1.33 1.31
N PHE A 11 -13.25 1.92 0.99
CA PHE A 11 -12.63 1.78 -0.32
C PHE A 11 -11.73 0.54 -0.35
N HIS A 12 -12.21 -0.51 -1.01
CA HIS A 12 -11.49 -1.79 -1.14
C HIS A 12 -10.46 -1.72 -2.27
N ILE A 13 -9.29 -1.11 -1.99
CA ILE A 13 -8.21 -0.93 -2.98
C ILE A 13 -7.68 -2.25 -3.58
N HIS A 14 -7.93 -3.38 -2.91
CA HIS A 14 -7.56 -4.72 -3.38
C HIS A 14 -8.76 -5.59 -3.76
N GLY A 15 -9.92 -4.97 -3.97
CA GLY A 15 -11.17 -5.65 -4.27
C GLY A 15 -11.85 -6.22 -3.03
N SER A 16 -13.14 -6.50 -3.17
CA SER A 16 -13.99 -7.09 -2.13
C SER A 16 -14.63 -8.39 -2.62
N VAL A 17 -14.51 -9.44 -1.80
CA VAL A 17 -15.24 -10.70 -2.03
C VAL A 17 -16.76 -10.48 -1.96
N VAL A 18 -17.22 -9.59 -1.08
CA VAL A 18 -18.64 -9.32 -0.87
C VAL A 18 -19.26 -8.61 -2.08
N LYS A 19 -18.49 -7.73 -2.74
CA LYS A 19 -18.90 -7.04 -3.98
C LYS A 19 -18.62 -7.86 -5.23
N TYR A 20 -18.04 -9.06 -5.10
CA TYR A 20 -17.58 -9.89 -6.21
C TYR A 20 -16.58 -9.17 -7.13
N ASP A 21 -15.76 -8.29 -6.57
CA ASP A 21 -14.68 -7.63 -7.30
C ASP A 21 -13.52 -8.61 -7.52
N ARG A 22 -12.68 -8.29 -8.52
CA ARG A 22 -11.40 -8.98 -8.69
C ARG A 22 -10.50 -8.70 -7.48
N LEU A 23 -10.08 -9.77 -6.80
CA LEU A 23 -9.09 -9.66 -5.73
C LEU A 23 -7.70 -9.40 -6.30
N ILE A 24 -7.00 -8.48 -5.65
CA ILE A 24 -5.64 -8.09 -6.02
C ILE A 24 -4.70 -8.55 -4.91
N PHE A 25 -3.82 -9.50 -5.22
CA PHE A 25 -2.81 -10.00 -4.30
C PHE A 25 -1.61 -10.56 -5.06
N GLY A 26 -0.49 -10.71 -4.37
CA GLY A 26 0.78 -11.19 -4.93
C GLY A 26 1.92 -10.20 -4.69
N HIS A 27 2.84 -10.04 -5.65
CA HIS A 27 4.08 -9.27 -5.51
C HIS A 27 4.15 -8.06 -6.45
N GLY A 28 5.14 -7.19 -6.26
CA GLY A 28 5.44 -6.06 -7.17
C GLY A 28 6.78 -6.20 -7.87
N GLU A 29 7.42 -7.36 -7.70
CA GLU A 29 8.65 -7.69 -8.41
C GLU A 29 8.42 -7.70 -9.92
N SER A 30 9.44 -7.29 -10.66
CA SER A 30 9.52 -7.44 -12.11
C SER A 30 10.63 -8.43 -12.43
N MET A 31 10.50 -9.13 -13.55
CA MET A 31 11.52 -10.05 -14.04
C MET A 31 12.04 -9.51 -15.36
N GLU A 32 13.37 -9.40 -15.48
CA GLU A 32 13.99 -9.11 -16.76
C GLU A 32 13.87 -10.34 -17.67
N GLU A 33 13.27 -10.15 -18.83
CA GLU A 33 13.18 -11.20 -19.85
C GLU A 33 14.44 -11.20 -20.70
N VAL A 34 14.98 -12.40 -20.95
CA VAL A 34 16.09 -12.57 -21.88
C VAL A 34 15.53 -12.43 -23.30
N PRO A 35 16.08 -11.53 -24.13
CA PRO A 35 15.64 -11.38 -25.52
C PRO A 35 15.76 -12.71 -26.29
N GLU A 36 14.78 -13.00 -27.16
CA GLU A 36 14.80 -14.22 -27.97
C GLU A 36 16.02 -14.31 -28.90
N LEU A 37 16.55 -13.16 -29.31
CA LEU A 37 17.71 -13.03 -30.18
C LEU A 37 18.82 -12.24 -29.48
N ASP A 38 20.07 -12.59 -29.75
CA ASP A 38 21.24 -11.84 -29.30
C ASP A 38 21.57 -10.64 -30.21
N GLU A 39 22.66 -9.94 -29.90
CA GLU A 39 23.15 -8.77 -30.66
C GLU A 39 23.53 -9.10 -32.12
N ASN A 40 23.77 -10.39 -32.40
CA ASN A 40 24.13 -10.92 -33.71
C ASN A 40 22.94 -11.50 -34.49
N TRP A 41 21.72 -11.37 -33.95
CA TRP A 41 20.48 -11.97 -34.47
C TRP A 41 20.43 -13.50 -34.40
N GLU A 42 21.25 -14.10 -33.54
CA GLU A 42 21.22 -15.54 -33.26
C GLU A 42 20.24 -15.85 -32.13
N SER A 43 19.62 -17.04 -32.16
CA SER A 43 18.60 -17.43 -31.20
C SER A 43 19.19 -17.82 -29.84
N ASN A 44 18.72 -17.18 -28.77
CA ASN A 44 19.00 -17.57 -27.38
C ASN A 44 18.16 -18.76 -26.88
N ARG A 45 17.24 -19.28 -27.71
CA ARG A 45 16.36 -20.38 -27.32
C ARG A 45 17.13 -21.69 -27.13
N THR A 46 16.75 -22.44 -26.11
CA THR A 46 17.18 -23.81 -25.83
C THR A 46 16.01 -24.78 -25.97
N MET A 47 16.26 -26.08 -25.88
CA MET A 47 15.19 -27.09 -25.85
C MET A 47 14.25 -26.96 -24.63
N PHE A 48 14.59 -26.14 -23.62
CA PHE A 48 13.81 -25.94 -22.40
C PHE A 48 13.06 -24.60 -22.37
N THR A 49 13.32 -23.68 -23.30
CA THR A 49 12.79 -22.30 -23.26
C THR A 49 11.28 -22.21 -23.11
N ASP A 50 10.52 -23.05 -23.82
CA ASP A 50 9.05 -23.05 -23.71
C ASP A 50 8.56 -23.53 -22.33
N ALA A 51 9.26 -24.50 -21.74
CA ALA A 51 8.95 -25.02 -20.41
C ALA A 51 9.30 -23.97 -19.32
N GLU A 52 10.44 -23.31 -19.45
CA GLU A 52 10.85 -22.20 -18.57
C GLU A 52 9.86 -21.03 -18.67
N GLY A 53 9.49 -20.61 -19.88
CA GLY A 53 8.50 -19.57 -20.11
C GLY A 53 7.13 -19.91 -19.49
N SER A 54 6.68 -21.15 -19.66
CA SER A 54 5.43 -21.62 -19.04
C SER A 54 5.51 -21.63 -17.51
N ALA A 55 6.66 -21.99 -16.95
CA ALA A 55 6.89 -21.99 -15.51
C ALA A 55 6.91 -20.58 -14.90
N LYS A 56 7.14 -19.52 -15.70
CA LYS A 56 7.05 -18.12 -15.25
C LYS A 56 5.62 -17.60 -15.11
N TYR A 57 4.61 -18.27 -15.68
CA TYR A 57 3.24 -17.77 -15.66
C TYR A 57 2.72 -17.35 -14.27
N PRO A 58 2.93 -18.13 -13.18
CA PRO A 58 2.47 -17.72 -11.86
C PRO A 58 3.09 -16.40 -11.38
N PHE A 59 4.33 -16.12 -11.73
CA PHE A 59 4.98 -14.85 -11.38
C PHE A 59 4.21 -13.67 -11.99
N TYR A 60 3.94 -13.71 -13.30
CA TYR A 60 3.20 -12.65 -13.97
C TYR A 60 1.72 -12.58 -13.54
N ALA A 61 1.09 -13.73 -13.30
CA ALA A 61 -0.31 -13.78 -12.87
C ALA A 61 -0.55 -13.17 -11.49
N PHE A 62 0.46 -13.20 -10.61
CA PHE A 62 0.42 -12.61 -9.26
C PHE A 62 1.19 -11.30 -9.15
N GLN A 63 1.63 -10.71 -10.27
CA GLN A 63 2.18 -9.36 -10.24
C GLN A 63 1.03 -8.36 -10.03
N LYS A 64 1.11 -7.58 -8.95
CA LYS A 64 0.15 -6.52 -8.65
C LYS A 64 0.32 -5.39 -9.68
N PRO A 65 -0.74 -5.00 -10.43
CA PRO A 65 -0.69 -3.89 -11.37
C PRO A 65 -0.84 -2.56 -10.62
N ILE A 66 0.18 -2.18 -9.83
CA ILE A 66 0.11 -1.07 -8.88
C ILE A 66 -0.25 0.25 -9.58
N ASP A 67 0.40 0.55 -10.71
CA ASP A 67 0.17 1.79 -11.44
C ASP A 67 -1.28 1.88 -11.95
N ASP A 68 -1.80 0.80 -12.54
CA ASP A 68 -3.19 0.73 -12.99
C ASP A 68 -4.18 0.93 -11.84
N ILE A 69 -3.89 0.36 -10.66
CA ILE A 69 -4.73 0.50 -9.46
C ILE A 69 -4.72 1.95 -8.97
N ILE A 70 -3.55 2.59 -8.94
CA ILE A 70 -3.43 3.99 -8.53
C ILE A 70 -4.20 4.89 -9.50
N ASP A 71 -4.06 4.65 -10.79
CA ASP A 71 -4.73 5.42 -11.84
C ASP A 71 -6.25 5.30 -11.77
N TYR A 72 -6.75 4.07 -11.59
CA TYR A 72 -8.18 3.83 -11.37
C TYR A 72 -8.70 4.51 -10.10
N SER A 73 -7.85 4.64 -9.07
CA SER A 73 -8.22 5.17 -7.75
C SER A 73 -7.99 6.67 -7.59
N LEU A 74 -7.59 7.39 -8.66
CA LEU A 74 -7.22 8.82 -8.57
C LEU A 74 -8.33 9.71 -8.01
N SER A 75 -9.58 9.45 -8.37
CA SER A 75 -10.74 10.20 -7.85
C SER A 75 -10.90 10.02 -6.34
N TYR A 76 -10.71 8.79 -5.84
CA TYR A 76 -10.74 8.49 -4.41
C TYR A 76 -9.63 9.25 -3.67
N PHE A 77 -8.38 9.17 -4.15
CA PHE A 77 -7.27 9.88 -3.52
C PHE A 77 -7.48 11.39 -3.46
N LYS A 78 -8.02 12.02 -4.52
CA LYS A 78 -8.35 13.45 -4.51
C LYS A 78 -9.33 13.83 -3.40
N ASN A 79 -10.28 12.96 -3.07
CA ASN A 79 -11.25 13.21 -2.00
C ASN A 79 -10.62 13.18 -0.59
N LEU A 80 -9.35 12.79 -0.44
CA LEU A 80 -8.65 12.74 0.84
C LEU A 80 -7.96 14.06 1.23
N GLU A 81 -7.96 15.08 0.37
CA GLU A 81 -7.21 16.33 0.57
C GLU A 81 -7.48 17.03 1.93
N ASN A 82 -8.73 16.95 2.41
CA ASN A 82 -9.15 17.59 3.65
C ASN A 82 -9.15 16.66 4.87
N VAL A 83 -8.54 15.46 4.76
CA VAL A 83 -8.43 14.54 5.89
C VAL A 83 -7.48 15.13 6.92
N GLU A 84 -7.92 15.21 8.17
CA GLU A 84 -7.10 15.80 9.24
C GLU A 84 -6.20 14.76 9.92
N VAL A 85 -6.69 13.51 10.01
CA VAL A 85 -6.01 12.41 10.68
C VAL A 85 -6.12 11.15 9.83
N VAL A 86 -4.97 10.55 9.53
CA VAL A 86 -4.85 9.24 8.91
C VAL A 86 -4.54 8.23 10.01
N VAL A 87 -5.31 7.14 10.08
CA VAL A 87 -5.09 6.07 11.06
C VAL A 87 -4.73 4.79 10.31
N VAL A 88 -3.59 4.20 10.66
CA VAL A 88 -3.09 2.95 10.06
C VAL A 88 -3.18 1.85 11.13
N ILE A 89 -3.96 0.81 10.84
CA ILE A 89 -4.25 -0.27 11.79
C ILE A 89 -3.87 -1.61 11.15
N GLY A 90 -3.06 -2.42 11.84
CA GLY A 90 -2.80 -3.82 11.47
C GLY A 90 -2.15 -3.99 10.10
N HIS A 91 -1.28 -3.07 9.70
CA HIS A 91 -0.61 -3.06 8.40
C HIS A 91 0.90 -3.07 8.56
N SER A 92 1.62 -3.89 7.78
CA SER A 92 3.07 -4.06 7.89
C SER A 92 3.89 -2.92 7.23
N LEU A 93 3.25 -2.12 6.38
CA LEU A 93 3.89 -1.06 5.58
C LEU A 93 5.05 -1.58 4.74
N ASN A 94 4.86 -2.76 4.13
CA ASN A 94 5.84 -3.39 3.27
C ASN A 94 6.11 -2.57 2.02
N ASP A 95 7.29 -2.75 1.42
CA ASP A 95 7.74 -1.99 0.25
C ASP A 95 6.76 -2.07 -0.93
N ILE A 96 6.03 -3.17 -1.04
CA ILE A 96 4.99 -3.38 -2.06
C ILE A 96 3.82 -2.40 -1.98
N ASP A 97 3.49 -1.91 -0.78
CA ASP A 97 2.33 -1.04 -0.56
C ASP A 97 2.73 0.44 -0.46
N ILE A 98 4.03 0.73 -0.40
CA ILE A 98 4.60 2.09 -0.36
C ILE A 98 4.05 3.01 -1.47
N PRO A 99 3.83 2.55 -2.72
CA PRO A 99 3.23 3.41 -3.75
C PRO A 99 1.86 3.98 -3.35
N TYR A 100 1.02 3.18 -2.67
CA TYR A 100 -0.29 3.63 -2.20
C TYR A 100 -0.15 4.65 -1.05
N PHE A 101 0.73 4.36 -0.08
CA PHE A 101 0.98 5.28 1.04
C PHE A 101 1.60 6.60 0.59
N LYS A 102 2.50 6.59 -0.41
CA LYS A 102 2.99 7.79 -1.08
C LYS A 102 1.86 8.59 -1.71
N LYS A 103 0.88 7.93 -2.33
CA LYS A 103 -0.24 8.64 -2.94
C LYS A 103 -1.13 9.31 -1.89
N ILE A 104 -1.37 8.62 -0.76
CA ILE A 104 -2.13 9.15 0.37
C ILE A 104 -1.37 10.33 1.00
N SER A 105 -0.10 10.16 1.40
CA SER A 105 0.69 11.22 2.03
C SER A 105 0.80 12.48 1.18
N ASN A 106 0.92 12.32 -0.14
CA ASN A 106 1.00 13.44 -1.07
C ASN A 106 -0.26 14.32 -1.10
N VAL A 107 -1.44 13.75 -0.84
CA VAL A 107 -2.71 14.50 -0.75
C VAL A 107 -3.06 14.90 0.69
N THR A 108 -2.53 14.18 1.69
CA THR A 108 -2.76 14.41 3.12
C THR A 108 -1.54 15.07 3.80
N GLN A 109 -0.95 16.09 3.17
CA GLN A 109 0.33 16.66 3.63
C GLN A 109 0.25 17.33 5.00
N SER A 110 -0.92 17.87 5.37
CA SER A 110 -1.12 18.55 6.65
C SER A 110 -1.64 17.62 7.76
N SER A 111 -1.89 16.35 7.43
CA SER A 111 -2.59 15.43 8.32
C SER A 111 -1.66 14.87 9.40
N LYS A 112 -2.25 14.49 10.53
CA LYS A 112 -1.56 13.68 11.56
C LYS A 112 -1.73 12.21 11.23
N TRP A 113 -0.69 11.42 11.45
CA TRP A 113 -0.66 9.99 11.19
C TRP A 113 -0.60 9.24 12.50
N VAL A 114 -1.65 8.49 12.82
CA VAL A 114 -1.69 7.60 14.00
C VAL A 114 -1.51 6.17 13.51
N VAL A 115 -0.49 5.49 13.99
CA VAL A 115 -0.11 4.17 13.47
C VAL A 115 -0.07 3.17 14.62
N SER A 116 -0.82 2.09 14.47
CA SER A 116 -0.75 0.97 15.41
C SER A 116 0.59 0.26 15.30
N GLN A 117 1.19 -0.07 16.43
CA GLN A 117 2.36 -0.96 16.52
C GLN A 117 2.08 -2.05 17.55
N TYR A 118 2.61 -3.26 17.31
CA TYR A 118 2.62 -4.33 18.32
C TYR A 118 3.94 -4.37 19.08
N SER A 119 5.06 -4.04 18.43
CA SER A 119 6.39 -3.98 19.04
C SER A 119 7.13 -2.69 18.71
N GLU A 120 8.11 -2.31 19.53
CA GLU A 120 8.93 -1.11 19.29
C GLU A 120 9.72 -1.18 17.97
N ASP A 121 10.21 -2.37 17.60
CA ASP A 121 10.99 -2.54 16.37
C ASP A 121 10.11 -2.43 15.11
N GLU A 122 8.89 -2.93 15.18
CA GLU A 122 7.86 -2.69 14.16
C GLU A 122 7.55 -1.19 14.06
N GLY A 123 7.39 -0.50 15.18
CA GLY A 123 7.19 0.96 15.22
C GLY A 123 8.29 1.75 14.53
N LYS A 124 9.56 1.41 14.80
CA LYS A 124 10.72 2.00 14.12
C LYS A 124 10.66 1.76 12.61
N ASN A 125 10.26 0.56 12.19
CA ASN A 125 10.08 0.26 10.77
C ASN A 125 8.94 1.09 10.15
N HIS A 126 7.80 1.21 10.82
CA HIS A 126 6.67 2.03 10.36
C HIS A 126 7.05 3.50 10.16
N ILE A 127 7.77 4.10 11.11
CA ILE A 127 8.29 5.47 10.97
C ILE A 127 9.14 5.58 9.71
N ARG A 128 10.16 4.71 9.55
CA ARG A 128 11.05 4.75 8.38
C ARG A 128 10.30 4.62 7.06
N GLN A 129 9.31 3.73 6.99
CA GLN A 129 8.54 3.51 5.77
C GLN A 129 7.64 4.71 5.44
N LEU A 130 7.02 5.33 6.45
CA LEU A 130 6.22 6.54 6.24
C LEU A 130 7.08 7.77 5.91
N GLU A 131 8.29 7.87 6.45
CA GLU A 131 9.26 8.89 6.06
C GLU A 131 9.67 8.75 4.58
N LYS A 132 9.89 7.51 4.09
CA LYS A 132 10.08 7.26 2.64
C LYS A 132 8.88 7.66 1.81
N CYS A 133 7.68 7.71 2.40
CA CYS A 133 6.46 8.19 1.77
C CYS A 133 6.31 9.72 1.84
N GLY A 134 7.21 10.44 2.50
CA GLY A 134 7.14 11.90 2.64
C GLY A 134 6.33 12.39 3.85
N VAL A 135 5.98 11.51 4.79
CA VAL A 135 5.35 11.91 6.05
C VAL A 135 6.43 12.37 7.02
N ALA A 136 6.30 13.59 7.55
CA ALA A 136 7.28 14.10 8.51
C ALA A 136 7.16 13.39 9.87
N SER A 137 8.28 13.11 10.53
CA SER A 137 8.30 12.33 11.78
C SER A 137 7.48 12.99 12.90
N ASN A 138 7.36 14.32 12.91
CA ASN A 138 6.52 15.07 13.86
C ASN A 138 5.00 15.01 13.58
N GLN A 139 4.60 14.42 12.45
CA GLN A 139 3.21 14.11 12.13
C GLN A 139 2.83 12.70 12.55
N ILE A 140 3.81 11.84 12.84
CA ILE A 140 3.59 10.42 13.15
C ILE A 140 3.47 10.23 14.66
N THR A 141 2.42 9.54 15.08
CA THR A 141 2.21 9.09 16.46
C THR A 141 2.02 7.58 16.45
N LEU A 142 2.92 6.87 17.13
CA LEU A 142 2.80 5.42 17.32
C LEU A 142 2.01 5.14 18.59
N CYS A 143 1.13 4.14 18.55
CA CYS A 143 0.39 3.69 19.72
C CYS A 143 0.00 2.21 19.61
N SER A 144 -0.43 1.61 20.72
CA SER A 144 -1.10 0.30 20.66
C SER A 144 -2.46 0.47 19.98
N ILE A 145 -3.00 -0.62 19.44
CA ILE A 145 -4.35 -0.58 18.83
C ILE A 145 -5.43 -0.14 19.84
N ASP A 146 -5.27 -0.52 21.11
CA ASP A 146 -6.21 -0.19 22.19
C ASP A 146 -6.14 1.29 22.59
N ASP A 147 -5.00 1.96 22.35
CA ASP A 147 -4.77 3.36 22.70
C ASP A 147 -5.22 4.35 21.60
N ILE A 148 -5.56 3.87 20.39
CA ILE A 148 -5.99 4.72 19.28
C ILE A 148 -7.10 5.71 19.71
N PRO A 149 -8.19 5.29 20.40
CA PRO A 149 -9.24 6.22 20.81
C PRO A 149 -8.73 7.36 21.72
N ASN A 150 -7.79 7.06 22.62
CA ASN A 150 -7.21 8.04 23.53
C ASN A 150 -6.34 9.06 22.78
N VAL A 151 -5.53 8.58 21.83
CA VAL A 151 -4.70 9.43 20.97
C VAL A 151 -5.58 10.36 20.13
N LEU A 152 -6.63 9.83 19.50
CA LEU A 152 -7.56 10.63 18.70
C LEU A 152 -8.28 11.70 19.54
N ALA A 153 -8.71 11.37 20.75
CA ALA A 153 -9.31 12.34 21.67
C ALA A 153 -8.33 13.48 22.02
N SER A 154 -7.05 13.17 22.23
CA SER A 154 -6.01 14.18 22.53
C SER A 154 -5.79 15.14 21.35
N ILE A 155 -5.80 14.64 20.11
CA ILE A 155 -5.64 15.45 18.90
C ILE A 155 -6.83 16.41 18.74
N ASN A 156 -8.06 15.94 19.00
CA ASN A 156 -9.26 16.75 18.89
C ASN A 156 -9.35 17.85 19.96
N ASN A 157 -8.89 17.57 21.18
CA ASN A 157 -8.91 18.56 22.26
C ASN A 157 -7.94 19.72 22.02
N ASN A 158 -6.78 19.45 21.40
CA ASN A 158 -5.81 20.49 21.03
C ASN A 158 -6.32 21.45 19.94
N LYS A 159 -7.43 21.14 19.26
CA LYS A 159 -8.07 22.05 18.28
C LYS A 159 -9.06 23.04 18.88
N LYS A 160 -9.52 22.80 20.11
CA LYS A 160 -10.53 23.66 20.78
C LYS A 160 -9.91 24.71 21.70
N ALA A 161 -8.58 24.78 21.76
CA ALA A 161 -7.80 25.73 22.56
C ALA A 161 -7.24 26.86 21.70
#